data_AF-A0A916W643-F1
#
_entry.id   AF-A0A916W643-F1
#
_cell.length_a   1.000
_cell.length_b   1.000
_cell.length_c   1.000
_cell.angle_alpha   90.00
_cell.angle_beta   90.00
_cell.angle_gamma   90.00
#
_symmetry.space_group_name_H-M   'P 1'
#
loop_
_entity.id
_entity.type
_entity.pdbx_description
1 polymer ?
#
loop_
_entity_poly.entity_id
_entity_poly.type
_entity_poly.pdbx_seq_one_letter_code
_entity_poly.pdbx_strand_id
1 'polypeptide(L)'
;MVSQLWEATIPILFLAIHSNRRLLPSRNFYMQLSVSMVMTMSTMKPCHTTAILVLLLSLGIASMRLSAQSQSVASPQAQSANVPPSATQSPLRFEVVSIHPHKFAGDEPSDRRVLPGGRFVATATTVRTLIRIALDTDDNRMSGAPGWIDNEMFDINAITADHAEITTPQQFQQLILALLEDRFQFKFHRDQREGPVYWLELDKPGKTGPALKLSTPASKPGMSVNSNGSSAVMTVSKASMADIAAALHRQAGRPIEDHTDLKGTFDFRIEWATEETPDSSYPSLFTVLKEQLGLKLQPAAGVIETVVIDQISHPSAN
;
A
#
# COMPACT_ATOMS: atom_id res chain seq x y z
N MET A 1 33.59 -26.34 -72.42
CA MET A 1 33.14 -26.20 -71.02
C MET A 1 31.63 -25.98 -71.06
N VAL A 2 30.77 -26.87 -70.53
CA VAL A 2 30.61 -27.27 -69.11
C VAL A 2 29.92 -26.14 -68.33
N SER A 3 28.74 -26.29 -67.71
CA SER A 3 27.75 -27.41 -67.74
C SER A 3 26.46 -27.04 -66.98
N GLN A 4 25.30 -27.55 -67.43
CA GLN A 4 24.06 -27.82 -66.66
C GLN A 4 23.35 -26.62 -65.97
N LEU A 5 22.02 -26.45 -65.97
CA LEU A 5 20.90 -27.33 -65.53
C LEU A 5 20.96 -27.59 -63.99
N TRP A 6 19.89 -27.49 -63.18
CA TRP A 6 18.44 -27.48 -63.49
C TRP A 6 17.59 -26.86 -62.33
N GLU A 7 16.26 -26.75 -62.59
CA GLU A 7 15.05 -26.96 -61.73
C GLU A 7 15.16 -27.19 -60.19
N ALA A 8 14.13 -26.99 -59.33
CA ALA A 8 12.81 -26.32 -59.32
C ALA A 8 12.29 -26.33 -57.84
N THR A 9 11.19 -25.71 -57.37
CA THR A 9 9.76 -26.15 -57.51
C THR A 9 8.85 -25.28 -56.61
N ILE A 10 7.55 -25.14 -56.93
CA ILE A 10 6.49 -24.47 -56.13
C ILE A 10 5.32 -25.45 -55.88
N PRO A 11 4.83 -25.68 -54.64
CA PRO A 11 3.47 -25.25 -54.21
C PRO A 11 3.35 -24.84 -52.70
N ILE A 12 2.52 -23.89 -52.25
CA ILE A 12 1.03 -23.82 -52.10
C ILE A 12 0.43 -24.83 -51.10
N LEU A 13 -0.25 -24.33 -50.03
CA LEU A 13 -1.53 -24.75 -49.38
C LEU A 13 -1.83 -23.72 -48.23
N PHE A 14 -3.04 -23.15 -48.00
CA PHE A 14 -4.27 -23.67 -47.33
C PHE A 14 -4.10 -24.12 -45.85
N LEU A 15 -5.05 -23.97 -44.90
CA LEU A 15 -6.27 -23.14 -44.75
C LEU A 15 -6.84 -23.30 -43.28
N ALA A 16 -7.82 -22.46 -42.90
CA ALA A 16 -8.95 -22.78 -41.99
C ALA A 16 -8.76 -23.11 -40.48
N ILE A 17 -8.93 -22.06 -39.66
CA ILE A 17 -10.03 -21.87 -38.67
C ILE A 17 -10.69 -23.12 -38.02
N HIS A 18 -10.68 -23.16 -36.68
CA HIS A 18 -11.73 -23.62 -35.75
C HIS A 18 -11.67 -22.63 -34.53
N SER A 19 -12.72 -22.05 -33.91
CA SER A 19 -14.11 -22.43 -33.59
C SER A 19 -14.18 -23.49 -32.44
N ASN A 20 -14.92 -23.34 -31.33
CA ASN A 20 -16.04 -22.42 -31.03
C ASN A 20 -16.34 -22.27 -29.50
N ARG A 21 -16.96 -21.14 -29.09
CA ARG A 21 -17.84 -20.88 -27.90
C ARG A 21 -17.57 -21.47 -26.49
N ARG A 22 -17.55 -20.56 -25.49
CA ARG A 22 -18.55 -20.37 -24.39
C ARG A 22 -18.36 -18.95 -23.79
N LEU A 23 -19.26 -18.01 -24.06
CA LEU A 23 -20.36 -17.53 -23.21
C LEU A 23 -19.97 -16.52 -22.09
N LEU A 24 -20.66 -15.38 -22.12
CA LEU A 24 -20.58 -14.15 -21.29
C LEU A 24 -21.56 -14.25 -20.08
N PRO A 25 -21.75 -13.26 -19.15
CA PRO A 25 -21.43 -11.82 -19.30
C PRO A 25 -21.02 -10.99 -18.05
N SER A 26 -20.76 -9.70 -18.33
CA SER A 26 -20.95 -8.50 -17.46
C SER A 26 -19.96 -8.26 -16.31
N ARG A 27 -19.69 -7.03 -15.83
CA ARG A 27 -19.85 -5.59 -16.23
C ARG A 27 -18.99 -4.85 -15.19
N ASN A 28 -18.21 -3.78 -15.37
CA ASN A 28 -18.13 -2.61 -16.27
C ASN A 28 -16.74 -1.99 -16.01
N PHE A 29 -16.09 -1.33 -16.99
CA PHE A 29 -15.64 0.09 -16.84
C PHE A 29 -15.19 0.66 -18.20
N TYR A 30 -14.92 1.97 -18.24
CA TYR A 30 -14.86 2.76 -19.47
C TYR A 30 -13.52 2.71 -20.21
N MET A 31 -13.61 2.78 -21.54
CA MET A 31 -12.51 2.96 -22.49
C MET A 31 -12.69 4.34 -23.15
N GLN A 32 -11.68 5.20 -23.06
CA GLN A 32 -11.45 6.24 -24.07
C GLN A 32 -10.23 5.85 -24.90
N LEU A 33 -10.36 5.98 -26.22
CA LEU A 33 -9.23 5.91 -27.15
C LEU A 33 -9.40 7.05 -28.15
N SER A 34 -8.45 7.98 -28.17
CA SER A 34 -8.44 9.11 -29.08
C SER A 34 -8.03 8.67 -30.48
N VAL A 35 -8.93 8.83 -31.45
CA VAL A 35 -8.63 8.57 -32.86
C VAL A 35 -8.13 9.85 -33.52
N SER A 36 -7.04 9.75 -34.29
CA SER A 36 -6.60 10.82 -35.19
C SER A 36 -5.99 10.20 -36.43
N MET A 37 -6.71 10.29 -37.55
CA MET A 37 -6.23 9.92 -38.87
C MET A 37 -6.83 10.89 -39.89
N VAL A 38 -5.97 11.74 -40.47
CA VAL A 38 -6.33 12.68 -41.52
C VAL A 38 -5.54 12.34 -42.77
N MET A 39 -6.23 11.94 -43.83
CA MET A 39 -5.69 12.12 -45.18
C MET A 39 -6.81 12.26 -46.22
N THR A 40 -6.54 13.05 -47.25
CA THR A 40 -7.56 13.69 -48.09
C THR A 40 -7.69 13.08 -49.48
N MET A 41 -8.93 12.73 -49.86
CA MET A 41 -9.40 12.75 -51.26
C MET A 41 -10.81 13.37 -51.24
N SER A 42 -11.02 14.63 -51.65
CA SER A 42 -10.91 15.19 -53.01
C SER A 42 -12.10 14.83 -53.92
N THR A 43 -13.16 15.64 -53.78
CA THR A 43 -14.17 16.01 -54.79
C THR A 43 -14.85 14.93 -55.65
N MET A 44 -16.14 14.70 -55.42
CA MET A 44 -17.14 14.63 -56.50
C MET A 44 -18.54 15.08 -56.04
N LYS A 45 -19.48 15.19 -56.98
CA LYS A 45 -20.66 16.09 -56.90
C LYS A 45 -21.90 15.50 -56.19
N PRO A 46 -22.80 16.35 -55.64
CA PRO A 46 -24.02 15.89 -54.98
C PRO A 46 -25.12 15.49 -55.97
N CYS A 47 -26.09 14.70 -55.49
CA CYS A 47 -27.38 14.47 -56.14
C CYS A 47 -28.52 14.78 -55.13
N HIS A 48 -29.65 15.29 -55.63
CA HIS A 48 -30.77 15.80 -54.82
C HIS A 48 -31.91 14.77 -54.67
N THR A 49 -33.02 15.23 -54.06
CA THR A 49 -34.39 14.67 -54.02
C THR A 49 -34.74 13.71 -52.87
N THR A 50 -35.98 13.64 -52.35
CA THR A 50 -36.93 14.66 -51.77
C THR A 50 -38.22 13.93 -51.36
N ALA A 51 -39.10 14.60 -50.60
CA ALA A 51 -40.47 14.18 -50.21
C ALA A 51 -40.57 13.02 -49.16
N ILE A 52 -41.51 12.91 -48.20
CA ILE A 52 -42.72 13.62 -47.70
C ILE A 52 -43.97 12.71 -47.68
N LEU A 53 -44.42 12.35 -46.46
CA LEU A 53 -45.81 12.11 -45.97
C LEU A 53 -46.67 10.95 -46.57
N VAL A 54 -47.50 10.29 -45.73
CA VAL A 54 -48.98 10.05 -45.90
C VAL A 54 -49.61 9.09 -44.83
N LEU A 55 -50.93 9.24 -44.64
CA LEU A 55 -51.92 8.83 -43.62
C LEU A 55 -52.00 7.38 -43.04
N LEU A 56 -52.25 7.34 -41.72
CA LEU A 56 -53.47 6.89 -40.97
C LEU A 56 -54.54 5.94 -41.60
N LEU A 57 -54.92 4.91 -40.82
CA LEU A 57 -56.31 4.43 -40.53
C LEU A 57 -56.34 3.88 -39.07
N SER A 58 -57.36 4.06 -38.20
CA SER A 58 -58.80 3.67 -38.21
C SER A 58 -59.02 2.14 -38.13
N LEU A 59 -59.77 1.51 -37.19
CA LEU A 59 -60.69 1.89 -36.07
C LEU A 59 -60.47 0.86 -34.89
N GLY A 60 -61.16 0.79 -33.74
CA GLY A 60 -62.25 1.56 -33.10
C GLY A 60 -63.51 0.72 -32.72
N ILE A 61 -63.69 0.33 -31.43
CA ILE A 61 -64.87 -0.40 -30.88
C ILE A 61 -65.10 -0.05 -29.38
N ALA A 62 -66.35 -0.20 -28.89
CA ALA A 62 -66.78 0.19 -27.54
C ALA A 62 -66.75 -0.94 -26.48
N SER A 63 -67.00 -0.58 -25.22
CA SER A 63 -66.77 -1.39 -24.02
C SER A 63 -67.75 -2.55 -23.79
N MET A 64 -67.22 -3.66 -23.26
CA MET A 64 -67.97 -4.62 -22.43
C MET A 64 -67.22 -4.82 -21.11
N ARG A 65 -67.93 -4.78 -19.97
CA ARG A 65 -67.39 -5.20 -18.67
C ARG A 65 -67.76 -6.65 -18.43
N LEU A 66 -66.78 -7.48 -18.07
CA LEU A 66 -67.00 -8.82 -17.53
C LEU A 66 -66.20 -8.95 -16.22
N SER A 67 -66.89 -9.29 -15.13
CA SER A 67 -66.29 -9.35 -13.79
C SER A 67 -65.51 -10.66 -13.60
N ALA A 68 -64.20 -10.63 -13.84
CA ALA A 68 -63.31 -11.73 -13.48
C ALA A 68 -63.02 -11.72 -11.97
N GLN A 69 -63.19 -12.85 -11.29
CA GLN A 69 -62.86 -12.99 -9.88
C GLN A 69 -61.34 -12.97 -9.67
N SER A 70 -60.86 -12.03 -8.87
CA SER A 70 -59.43 -11.91 -8.52
C SER A 70 -59.01 -13.01 -7.55
N GLN A 71 -58.72 -14.21 -8.07
CA GLN A 71 -58.04 -15.24 -7.29
C GLN A 71 -56.63 -14.76 -6.96
N SER A 72 -56.34 -14.64 -5.66
CA SER A 72 -55.04 -14.23 -5.14
C SER A 72 -54.01 -15.33 -5.38
N VAL A 73 -53.34 -15.30 -6.54
CA VAL A 73 -52.09 -16.03 -6.72
C VAL A 73 -51.06 -15.33 -5.83
N ALA A 74 -50.71 -15.97 -4.71
CA ALA A 74 -49.77 -15.44 -3.76
C ALA A 74 -48.42 -15.19 -4.44
N SER A 75 -48.09 -13.92 -4.65
CA SER A 75 -46.71 -13.54 -4.96
C SER A 75 -45.85 -13.94 -3.77
N PRO A 76 -44.71 -14.63 -3.97
CA PRO A 76 -43.73 -14.78 -2.90
C PRO A 76 -43.37 -13.37 -2.43
N GLN A 77 -43.68 -13.04 -1.17
CA GLN A 77 -43.20 -11.79 -0.60
C GLN A 77 -41.68 -11.87 -0.65
N ALA A 78 -41.06 -11.03 -1.48
CA ALA A 78 -39.66 -10.68 -1.33
C ALA A 78 -39.56 -9.97 0.02
N GLN A 79 -39.36 -10.76 1.08
CA GLN A 79 -39.03 -10.27 2.40
C GLN A 79 -37.85 -9.34 2.19
N SER A 80 -38.06 -8.05 2.43
CA SER A 80 -36.96 -7.09 2.41
C SER A 80 -36.02 -7.56 3.50
N ALA A 81 -34.90 -8.18 3.10
CA ALA A 81 -33.92 -8.68 4.03
C ALA A 81 -33.49 -7.49 4.86
N ASN A 82 -33.90 -7.49 6.13
CA ASN A 82 -33.61 -6.40 7.04
C ASN A 82 -32.14 -6.51 7.41
N VAL A 83 -31.28 -6.10 6.47
CA VAL A 83 -29.84 -5.99 6.66
C VAL A 83 -29.68 -5.13 7.91
N PRO A 84 -29.20 -5.70 9.03
CA PRO A 84 -28.99 -4.88 10.22
C PRO A 84 -28.06 -3.74 9.80
N PRO A 85 -28.34 -2.49 10.19
CA PRO A 85 -27.46 -1.37 9.82
C PRO A 85 -26.06 -1.76 10.23
N SER A 86 -25.15 -1.80 9.25
CA SER A 86 -23.79 -2.35 9.43
C SER A 86 -23.21 -1.69 10.67
N ALA A 87 -22.96 -2.50 11.71
CA ALA A 87 -22.69 -2.00 13.05
C ALA A 87 -21.57 -0.95 12.94
N THR A 88 -21.93 0.31 13.19
CA THR A 88 -21.02 1.43 12.98
C THR A 88 -19.85 1.19 13.89
N GLN A 89 -18.71 0.76 13.33
CA GLN A 89 -17.52 0.47 14.10
C GLN A 89 -17.18 1.75 14.84
N SER A 90 -17.33 1.73 16.19
CA SER A 90 -17.10 2.89 17.04
C SER A 90 -15.78 3.52 16.61
N PRO A 91 -15.76 4.78 16.12
CA PRO A 91 -14.56 5.36 15.52
C PRO A 91 -13.39 5.16 16.45
N LEU A 92 -12.28 4.61 15.94
CA LEU A 92 -11.20 4.07 16.76
C LEU A 92 -10.43 5.21 17.45
N ARG A 93 -10.99 5.64 18.58
CA ARG A 93 -10.53 6.75 19.41
C ARG A 93 -10.54 6.32 20.88
N PHE A 94 -9.85 7.09 21.70
CA PHE A 94 -10.08 7.09 23.14
C PHE A 94 -11.36 7.87 23.46
N GLU A 95 -12.17 7.35 24.38
CA GLU A 95 -13.39 8.01 24.86
C GLU A 95 -13.06 9.02 25.98
N VAL A 96 -12.23 8.60 26.93
CA VAL A 96 -11.69 9.45 27.98
C VAL A 96 -10.22 9.71 27.67
N VAL A 97 -9.82 10.98 27.56
CA VAL A 97 -8.42 11.41 27.50
C VAL A 97 -8.23 12.61 28.41
N SER A 98 -7.22 12.52 29.26
CA SER A 98 -6.68 13.67 30.00
C SER A 98 -5.22 13.86 29.64
N ILE A 99 -4.85 15.10 29.33
CA ILE A 99 -3.49 15.53 28.96
C ILE A 99 -3.08 16.65 29.92
N HIS A 100 -1.88 16.56 30.47
CA HIS A 100 -1.31 17.60 31.33
C HIS A 100 0.14 17.89 30.90
N PRO A 101 0.61 19.15 30.93
CA PRO A 101 2.03 19.43 30.80
C PRO A 101 2.80 18.73 31.92
N HIS A 102 3.81 17.94 31.55
CA HIS A 102 4.63 17.21 32.50
C HIS A 102 5.46 18.19 33.34
N LYS A 103 5.53 17.94 34.65
CA LYS A 103 6.27 18.79 35.60
C LYS A 103 7.56 18.11 35.99
N PHE A 104 8.64 18.44 35.27
CA PHE A 104 9.99 17.93 35.52
C PHE A 104 10.35 17.92 37.01
N ALA A 105 10.47 16.71 37.56
CA ALA A 105 10.77 16.44 38.97
C ALA A 105 12.15 15.81 39.17
N GLY A 106 13.09 16.11 38.26
CA GLY A 106 14.38 15.44 38.12
C GLY A 106 14.42 14.56 36.86
N ASP A 107 15.32 13.58 36.85
CA ASP A 107 15.56 12.68 35.71
C ASP A 107 14.53 11.53 35.65
N GLU A 108 13.23 11.85 35.63
CA GLU A 108 12.18 10.83 35.44
C GLU A 108 12.23 10.25 34.00
N PRO A 109 12.29 8.91 33.83
CA PRO A 109 12.34 8.31 32.51
C PRO A 109 10.98 8.35 31.81
N SER A 110 10.98 8.67 30.51
CA SER A 110 9.78 8.67 29.66
C SER A 110 9.20 7.27 29.50
N ASP A 111 8.04 7.01 30.11
CA ASP A 111 7.31 5.72 30.06
C ASP A 111 6.07 5.83 29.18
N ARG A 112 5.71 4.75 28.47
CA ARG A 112 4.56 4.65 27.55
C ARG A 112 4.01 3.22 27.57
N ARG A 113 2.84 3.03 28.17
CA ARG A 113 2.28 1.71 28.46
C ARG A 113 0.83 1.61 28.04
N VAL A 114 0.55 0.55 27.28
CA VAL A 114 -0.79 -0.02 27.18
C VAL A 114 -1.01 -0.93 28.39
N LEU A 115 -2.15 -0.77 29.06
CA LEU A 115 -2.59 -1.51 30.23
C LEU A 115 -3.97 -2.13 29.94
N PRO A 116 -4.34 -3.24 30.60
CA PRO A 116 -5.64 -3.90 30.39
C PRO A 116 -6.85 -2.98 30.59
N GLY A 117 -7.95 -3.32 29.91
CA GLY A 117 -9.14 -2.48 29.76
C GLY A 117 -8.93 -1.32 28.78
N GLY A 118 -8.07 -1.52 27.77
CA GLY A 118 -7.84 -0.55 26.70
C GLY A 118 -7.24 0.80 27.16
N ARG A 119 -6.47 0.78 28.25
CA ARG A 119 -5.90 1.99 28.87
C ARG A 119 -4.53 2.30 28.29
N PHE A 120 -4.30 3.54 27.88
CA PHE A 120 -2.97 4.05 27.53
C PHE A 120 -2.52 5.08 28.57
N VAL A 121 -1.31 4.90 29.08
CA VAL A 121 -0.66 5.84 30.01
C VAL A 121 0.70 6.20 29.44
N ALA A 122 1.00 7.50 29.37
CA ALA A 122 2.32 8.01 29.07
C ALA A 122 2.74 9.05 30.10
N THR A 123 4.00 9.00 30.51
CA THR A 123 4.64 9.97 31.40
C THR A 123 5.79 10.62 30.66
N ALA A 124 5.96 11.93 30.81
CA ALA A 124 7.04 12.71 30.22
C ALA A 124 7.25 12.41 28.71
N THR A 125 6.20 12.51 27.90
CA THR A 125 6.28 12.21 26.45
C THR A 125 6.11 13.43 25.56
N THR A 126 6.97 13.58 24.55
CA THR A 126 6.94 14.70 23.60
C THR A 126 5.95 14.43 22.47
N VAL A 127 5.35 15.48 21.91
CA VAL A 127 4.38 15.35 20.82
C VAL A 127 5.01 14.76 19.54
N ARG A 128 6.29 15.04 19.27
CA ARG A 128 7.08 14.30 18.25
C ARG A 128 7.01 12.78 18.45
N THR A 129 7.17 12.29 19.68
CA THR A 129 7.13 10.85 19.99
C THR A 129 5.77 10.25 19.64
N LEU A 130 4.67 10.96 19.90
CA LEU A 130 3.32 10.53 19.53
C LEU A 130 3.13 10.48 18.01
N ILE A 131 3.61 11.48 17.26
CA ILE A 131 3.50 11.52 15.79
C ILE A 131 4.29 10.36 15.15
N ARG A 132 5.50 10.06 15.64
CA ARG A 132 6.28 8.89 15.19
C ARG A 132 5.52 7.58 15.37
N ILE A 133 4.87 7.41 16.53
CA ILE A 133 4.03 6.24 16.81
C ILE A 133 2.85 6.21 15.83
N ALA A 134 2.10 7.31 15.70
CA ALA A 134 0.91 7.38 14.84
C ALA A 134 1.19 7.10 13.35
N LEU A 135 2.35 7.53 12.83
CA LEU A 135 2.65 7.52 11.40
C LEU A 135 3.73 6.48 10.97
N ASP A 136 4.30 5.74 11.92
CA ASP A 136 5.41 4.78 11.71
C ASP A 136 6.60 5.40 10.94
N THR A 137 7.03 6.59 11.36
CA THR A 137 8.00 7.41 10.62
C THR A 137 9.19 7.89 11.45
N ASP A 138 10.32 8.07 10.77
CA ASP A 138 11.59 8.54 11.35
C ASP A 138 11.59 10.07 11.54
N ASP A 139 12.35 10.55 12.54
CA ASP A 139 12.49 11.99 12.84
C ASP A 139 12.95 12.82 11.64
N ASN A 140 13.84 12.25 10.83
CA ASN A 140 14.43 12.89 9.65
C ASN A 140 13.46 12.97 8.45
N ARG A 141 12.23 12.44 8.59
CA ARG A 141 11.19 12.43 7.56
C ARG A 141 10.00 13.33 7.90
N MET A 142 10.11 14.17 8.94
CA MET A 142 9.09 15.14 9.34
C MET A 142 9.57 16.58 9.10
N SER A 143 8.70 17.43 8.55
CA SER A 143 8.95 18.87 8.34
C SER A 143 7.70 19.70 8.64
N GLY A 144 7.82 21.02 8.77
CA GLY A 144 6.73 21.91 9.23
C GLY A 144 6.48 21.92 10.74
N ALA A 145 7.16 21.04 11.48
CA ALA A 145 7.09 20.95 12.94
C ALA A 145 7.49 22.26 13.65
N PRO A 146 6.64 22.82 14.53
CA PRO A 146 7.05 23.87 15.46
C PRO A 146 7.84 23.26 16.62
N GLY A 147 9.02 23.81 16.93
CA GLY A 147 10.00 23.20 17.85
C GLY A 147 9.58 22.99 19.32
N TRP A 148 8.36 23.37 19.70
CA TRP A 148 7.79 22.97 20.99
C TRP A 148 7.47 21.47 21.04
N ILE A 149 7.10 20.83 19.91
CA ILE A 149 6.76 19.39 19.88
C ILE A 149 7.94 18.47 20.20
N ASP A 150 9.16 19.02 20.16
CA ASP A 150 10.43 18.35 20.40
C ASP A 150 10.83 18.37 21.88
N ASN A 151 10.35 19.37 22.64
CA ASN A 151 10.87 19.75 23.96
C ASN A 151 9.79 19.77 25.05
N GLU A 152 8.56 20.18 24.73
CA GLU A 152 7.45 20.13 25.68
C GLU A 152 7.00 18.67 25.87
N MET A 153 6.96 18.26 27.13
CA MET A 153 6.55 16.91 27.53
C MET A 153 5.16 16.95 28.18
N PHE A 154 4.40 15.88 27.96
CA PHE A 154 3.04 15.73 28.45
C PHE A 154 2.87 14.39 29.16
N ASP A 155 2.04 14.40 30.20
CA ASP A 155 1.51 13.21 30.86
C ASP A 155 0.10 12.96 30.31
N ILE A 156 -0.13 11.76 29.77
CA ILE A 156 -1.37 11.39 29.07
C ILE A 156 -1.97 10.16 29.75
N ASN A 157 -3.24 10.26 30.14
CA ASN A 157 -4.05 9.12 30.58
C ASN A 157 -5.27 9.02 29.67
N ALA A 158 -5.37 7.92 28.93
CA ALA A 158 -6.39 7.69 27.91
C ALA A 158 -7.03 6.30 28.05
N ILE A 159 -8.30 6.17 27.66
CA ILE A 159 -9.09 4.92 27.75
C ILE A 159 -9.93 4.79 26.48
N THR A 160 -9.90 3.62 25.83
CA THR A 160 -10.75 3.32 24.67
C THR A 160 -12.23 3.28 25.04
N ALA A 161 -13.09 3.52 24.05
CA ALA A 161 -14.53 3.27 24.18
C ALA A 161 -14.77 1.80 24.58
N ASP A 162 -15.80 1.57 25.40
CA ASP A 162 -16.21 0.25 25.91
C ASP A 162 -15.08 -0.54 26.63
N HIS A 163 -13.98 0.11 27.04
CA HIS A 163 -12.75 -0.53 27.52
C HIS A 163 -12.14 -1.55 26.54
N ALA A 164 -12.39 -1.39 25.24
CA ALA A 164 -11.93 -2.32 24.20
C ALA A 164 -10.40 -2.43 24.16
N GLU A 165 -9.88 -3.66 24.30
CA GLU A 165 -8.44 -3.91 24.40
C GLU A 165 -7.67 -3.51 23.13
N ILE A 166 -6.44 -3.02 23.32
CA ILE A 166 -5.54 -2.63 22.25
C ILE A 166 -4.68 -3.85 21.89
N THR A 167 -5.08 -4.56 20.83
CA THR A 167 -4.59 -5.91 20.51
C THR A 167 -3.53 -5.96 19.41
N THR A 168 -3.40 -4.90 18.61
CA THR A 168 -2.44 -4.83 17.49
C THR A 168 -1.70 -3.49 17.47
N PRO A 169 -0.45 -3.43 16.95
CA PRO A 169 0.25 -2.17 16.74
C PRO A 169 -0.57 -1.19 15.89
N GLN A 170 -1.20 -1.66 14.81
CA GLN A 170 -1.97 -0.81 13.89
C GLN A 170 -3.17 -0.15 14.58
N GLN A 171 -3.88 -0.89 15.44
CA GLN A 171 -4.95 -0.33 16.28
C GLN A 171 -4.41 0.77 17.22
N PHE A 172 -3.22 0.57 17.80
CA PHE A 172 -2.59 1.57 18.66
C PHE A 172 -2.13 2.82 17.87
N GLN A 173 -1.53 2.65 16.69
CA GLN A 173 -1.13 3.74 15.81
C GLN A 173 -2.33 4.63 15.45
N GLN A 174 -3.46 4.01 15.09
CA GLN A 174 -4.72 4.72 14.79
C GLN A 174 -5.31 5.44 16.01
N LEU A 175 -5.25 4.85 17.21
CA LEU A 175 -5.69 5.50 18.44
C LEU A 175 -4.86 6.74 18.79
N ILE A 176 -3.54 6.69 18.61
CA ILE A 176 -2.65 7.84 18.84
C ILE A 176 -2.84 8.90 17.76
N LEU A 177 -3.09 8.51 16.51
CA LEU A 177 -3.43 9.46 15.44
C LEU A 177 -4.73 10.22 15.75
N ALA A 178 -5.79 9.51 16.14
CA ALA A 178 -7.07 10.13 16.53
C ALA A 178 -6.92 11.07 17.73
N LEU A 179 -6.05 10.75 18.70
CA LEU A 179 -5.73 11.62 19.83
C LEU A 179 -5.00 12.90 19.39
N LEU A 180 -4.10 12.81 18.42
CA LEU A 180 -3.39 13.96 17.84
C LEU A 180 -4.34 14.86 17.03
N GLU A 181 -5.21 14.27 16.20
CA GLU A 181 -6.22 14.99 15.41
C GLU A 181 -7.23 15.72 16.31
N ASP A 182 -7.77 15.05 17.33
CA ASP A 182 -8.74 15.65 18.27
C ASP A 182 -8.08 16.71 19.17
N ARG A 183 -7.09 16.31 19.99
CA ARG A 183 -6.59 17.15 21.09
C ARG A 183 -5.55 18.16 20.67
N PHE A 184 -4.67 17.81 19.74
CA PHE A 184 -3.59 18.69 19.26
C PHE A 184 -3.92 19.35 17.91
N GLN A 185 -5.12 19.12 17.37
CA GLN A 185 -5.57 19.65 16.06
C GLN A 185 -4.58 19.33 14.93
N PHE A 186 -3.96 18.15 15.00
CA PHE A 186 -2.91 17.70 14.09
C PHE A 186 -3.46 17.51 12.67
N LYS A 187 -2.77 18.11 11.69
CA LYS A 187 -3.01 17.93 10.26
C LYS A 187 -1.68 17.83 9.54
N PHE A 188 -1.61 16.94 8.57
CA PHE A 188 -0.42 16.70 7.77
C PHE A 188 -0.80 16.20 6.37
N HIS A 189 0.15 16.32 5.46
CA HIS A 189 0.13 15.59 4.20
C HIS A 189 1.46 14.84 3.99
N ARG A 190 1.47 13.97 2.98
CA ARG A 190 2.68 13.29 2.48
C ARG A 190 3.16 14.04 1.25
N ASP A 191 4.42 14.47 1.30
CA ASP A 191 5.14 15.12 0.20
C ASP A 191 6.25 14.18 -0.30
N GLN A 192 6.74 14.39 -1.51
CA GLN A 192 7.78 13.57 -2.15
C GLN A 192 8.97 14.46 -2.47
N ARG A 193 10.10 14.25 -1.76
CA ARG A 193 11.29 15.11 -1.86
C ARG A 193 12.52 14.29 -2.22
N GLU A 194 13.46 14.89 -2.93
CA GLU A 194 14.77 14.26 -3.13
C GLU A 194 15.54 14.23 -1.81
N GLY A 195 16.14 13.08 -1.50
CA GLY A 195 16.90 12.87 -0.28
C GLY A 195 17.89 11.70 -0.38
N PRO A 196 18.73 11.50 0.65
CA PRO A 196 19.75 10.46 0.65
C PRO A 196 19.15 9.07 0.87
N VAL A 197 19.25 8.21 -0.14
CA VAL A 197 18.83 6.81 -0.11
C VAL A 197 20.02 5.87 -0.30
N TYR A 198 19.78 4.57 -0.13
CA TYR A 198 20.59 3.53 -0.77
C TYR A 198 19.81 2.90 -1.92
N TRP A 199 20.49 2.63 -3.03
CA TRP A 199 20.01 1.68 -4.03
C TRP A 199 20.55 0.30 -3.66
N LEU A 200 19.63 -0.66 -3.49
CA LEU A 200 19.96 -2.08 -3.39
C LEU A 200 20.22 -2.58 -4.81
N GLU A 201 21.48 -2.80 -5.14
CA GLU A 201 21.93 -3.28 -6.45
C GLU A 201 22.59 -4.66 -6.32
N LEU A 202 22.76 -5.36 -7.45
CA LEU A 202 23.70 -6.48 -7.51
C LEU A 202 25.15 -5.96 -7.43
N ASP A 203 26.02 -6.64 -6.68
CA ASP A 203 27.47 -6.36 -6.69
C ASP A 203 28.08 -6.55 -8.08
N LYS A 204 27.55 -7.54 -8.82
CA LYS A 204 27.99 -7.91 -10.16
C LYS A 204 26.75 -8.22 -11.03
N PRO A 205 26.58 -7.57 -12.19
CA PRO A 205 25.41 -7.74 -13.04
C PRO A 205 25.08 -9.22 -13.31
N GLY A 206 23.82 -9.60 -13.09
CA GLY A 206 23.33 -10.96 -13.29
C GLY A 206 23.86 -12.03 -12.34
N LYS A 207 24.64 -11.69 -11.30
CA LYS A 207 25.23 -12.66 -10.37
C LYS A 207 24.86 -12.40 -8.90
N THR A 208 24.00 -13.26 -8.35
CA THR A 208 23.73 -13.34 -6.91
C THR A 208 24.83 -14.10 -6.16
N GLY A 209 24.84 -13.95 -4.83
CA GLY A 209 25.70 -14.68 -3.89
C GLY A 209 25.11 -16.03 -3.45
N PRO A 210 25.91 -16.89 -2.81
CA PRO A 210 25.56 -18.30 -2.53
C PRO A 210 24.46 -18.49 -1.48
N ALA A 211 24.18 -17.50 -0.63
CA ALA A 211 23.14 -17.56 0.39
C ALA A 211 21.77 -17.06 -0.11
N LEU A 212 21.74 -16.25 -1.18
CA LEU A 212 20.49 -15.75 -1.77
C LEU A 212 19.86 -16.79 -2.71
N LYS A 213 18.73 -17.37 -2.29
CA LYS A 213 18.03 -18.43 -3.03
C LYS A 213 16.64 -17.98 -3.44
N LEU A 214 16.20 -18.35 -4.64
CA LEU A 214 14.81 -18.16 -5.05
C LEU A 214 13.91 -19.11 -4.24
N SER A 215 12.81 -18.61 -3.69
CA SER A 215 11.92 -19.39 -2.82
C SER A 215 11.18 -20.48 -3.57
N THR A 216 10.92 -21.58 -2.87
CA THR A 216 10.06 -22.66 -3.38
C THR A 216 8.58 -22.32 -3.20
N PRO A 217 7.65 -22.98 -3.94
CA PRO A 217 6.22 -22.87 -3.67
C PRO A 217 5.86 -23.25 -2.22
N ALA A 218 6.58 -24.21 -1.63
CA ALA A 218 6.40 -24.70 -0.26
C ALA A 218 6.99 -23.79 0.83
N SER A 219 7.85 -22.83 0.48
CA SER A 219 8.37 -21.83 1.43
C SER A 219 7.19 -21.05 2.04
N LYS A 220 7.28 -20.71 3.33
CA LYS A 220 6.24 -19.94 4.05
C LYS A 220 6.72 -18.50 4.21
N PRO A 221 5.89 -17.47 3.92
CA PRO A 221 6.26 -16.09 4.18
C PRO A 221 6.64 -15.89 5.64
N GLY A 222 7.82 -15.33 5.88
CA GLY A 222 8.33 -15.09 7.22
C GLY A 222 9.61 -14.28 7.19
N MET A 223 9.70 -13.29 8.06
CA MET A 223 10.89 -12.45 8.18
C MET A 223 11.12 -12.13 9.65
N SER A 224 12.33 -12.35 10.14
CA SER A 224 12.75 -11.94 11.47
C SER A 224 14.16 -11.38 11.46
N VAL A 225 14.39 -10.38 12.31
CA VAL A 225 15.71 -9.89 12.70
C VAL A 225 15.80 -10.08 14.20
N ASN A 226 16.80 -10.81 14.67
CA ASN A 226 17.03 -11.10 16.08
C ASN A 226 18.43 -10.63 16.43
N SER A 227 18.65 -10.02 17.59
CA SER A 227 19.97 -9.57 18.02
C SER A 227 20.26 -10.00 19.45
N ASN A 228 21.55 -10.23 19.74
CA ASN A 228 22.09 -10.48 21.08
C ASN A 228 22.90 -9.28 21.63
N GLY A 229 22.90 -8.14 20.93
CA GLY A 229 23.70 -6.95 21.26
C GLY A 229 25.07 -6.88 20.58
N SER A 230 25.64 -8.00 20.13
CA SER A 230 26.94 -8.08 19.43
C SER A 230 26.84 -8.55 17.97
N SER A 231 25.86 -9.41 17.66
CA SER A 231 25.43 -9.74 16.31
C SER A 231 23.94 -9.55 16.13
N ALA A 232 23.54 -9.34 14.88
CA ALA A 232 22.17 -9.37 14.41
C ALA A 232 22.04 -10.43 13.31
N VAL A 233 20.93 -11.18 13.36
CA VAL A 233 20.65 -12.31 12.49
C VAL A 233 19.30 -12.10 11.81
N MET A 234 19.33 -11.89 10.50
CA MET A 234 18.14 -11.82 9.66
C MET A 234 17.88 -13.19 9.04
N THR A 235 16.64 -13.67 9.15
CA THR A 235 16.15 -14.83 8.41
C THR A 235 14.94 -14.40 7.60
N VAL A 236 15.03 -14.58 6.28
CA VAL A 236 14.00 -14.23 5.29
C VAL A 236 13.53 -15.51 4.62
N SER A 237 12.22 -15.68 4.50
CA SER A 237 11.64 -16.64 3.58
C SER A 237 10.45 -16.03 2.84
N LYS A 238 10.44 -16.24 1.51
CA LYS A 238 9.38 -15.89 0.58
C LYS A 238 8.97 -14.42 0.63
N ALA A 239 9.98 -13.55 0.63
CA ALA A 239 9.85 -12.09 0.52
C ALA A 239 10.43 -11.57 -0.81
N SER A 240 9.88 -10.50 -1.37
CA SER A 240 10.41 -9.84 -2.57
C SER A 240 11.61 -8.94 -2.24
N MET A 241 12.35 -8.47 -3.25
CA MET A 241 13.46 -7.53 -3.03
C MET A 241 12.99 -6.18 -2.45
N ALA A 242 11.77 -5.74 -2.74
CA ALA A 242 11.16 -4.57 -2.10
C ALA A 242 10.90 -4.78 -0.60
N ASP A 243 10.40 -5.96 -0.20
CA ASP A 243 10.21 -6.31 1.22
C ASP A 243 11.57 -6.38 1.96
N ILE A 244 12.59 -6.91 1.29
CA ILE A 244 13.96 -7.03 1.81
C ILE A 244 14.59 -5.64 1.98
N ALA A 245 14.44 -4.74 1.00
CA ALA A 245 14.89 -3.35 1.09
C ALA A 245 14.20 -2.60 2.24
N ALA A 246 12.87 -2.72 2.37
CA ALA A 246 12.10 -2.12 3.45
C ALA A 246 12.53 -2.62 4.85
N ALA A 247 12.94 -3.89 4.96
CA ALA A 247 13.43 -4.45 6.21
C ALA A 247 14.89 -4.05 6.53
N LEU A 248 15.75 -3.96 5.51
CA LEU A 248 17.14 -3.51 5.63
C LEU A 248 17.24 -1.99 5.94
N HIS A 249 16.27 -1.17 5.51
CA HIS A 249 16.18 0.27 5.84
C HIS A 249 16.33 0.53 7.35
N ARG A 250 15.68 -0.29 8.19
CA ARG A 250 15.74 -0.19 9.66
C ARG A 250 17.12 -0.51 10.27
N GLN A 251 18.05 -1.03 9.47
CA GLN A 251 19.42 -1.37 9.89
C GLN A 251 20.45 -0.44 9.24
N ALA A 252 20.21 -0.02 7.99
CA ALA A 252 21.09 0.90 7.27
C ALA A 252 20.85 2.39 7.59
N GLY A 253 19.80 2.73 8.34
CA GLY A 253 19.49 4.09 8.80
C GLY A 253 19.07 5.07 7.70
N ARG A 254 18.78 4.58 6.48
CA ARG A 254 18.31 5.36 5.32
C ARG A 254 17.31 4.53 4.51
N PRO A 255 16.34 5.15 3.80
CA PRO A 255 15.48 4.45 2.87
C PRO A 255 16.26 3.69 1.82
N ILE A 256 15.74 2.53 1.39
CA ILE A 256 16.39 1.66 0.41
C ILE A 256 15.42 1.40 -0.74
N GLU A 257 15.86 1.65 -1.97
CA GLU A 257 15.13 1.37 -3.21
C GLU A 257 15.67 0.08 -3.85
N ASP A 258 14.81 -0.75 -4.44
CA ASP A 258 15.22 -1.96 -5.18
C ASP A 258 15.62 -1.62 -6.62
N HIS A 259 16.92 -1.69 -6.90
CA HIS A 259 17.52 -1.58 -8.24
C HIS A 259 18.28 -2.87 -8.62
N THR A 260 17.87 -4.02 -8.06
CA THR A 260 18.51 -5.32 -8.32
C THR A 260 18.07 -5.98 -9.63
N ASP A 261 16.93 -5.52 -10.15
CA ASP A 261 16.13 -6.14 -11.22
C ASP A 261 15.69 -7.60 -10.99
N LEU A 262 15.97 -8.19 -9.82
CA LEU A 262 15.60 -9.55 -9.48
C LEU A 262 14.07 -9.68 -9.31
N LYS A 263 13.46 -10.66 -9.98
CA LYS A 263 12.01 -10.91 -9.90
C LYS A 263 11.71 -12.21 -9.16
N GLY A 264 10.59 -12.23 -8.44
CA GLY A 264 10.17 -13.34 -7.57
C GLY A 264 10.39 -13.06 -6.09
N THR A 265 10.39 -14.11 -5.27
CA THR A 265 10.61 -14.05 -3.83
C THR A 265 11.81 -14.89 -3.43
N PHE A 266 12.48 -14.53 -2.34
CA PHE A 266 13.77 -15.10 -1.94
C PHE A 266 13.77 -15.64 -0.50
N ASP A 267 14.57 -16.69 -0.30
CA ASP A 267 14.89 -17.31 0.98
C ASP A 267 16.38 -17.07 1.27
N PHE A 268 16.73 -16.49 2.42
CA PHE A 268 18.12 -16.38 2.90
C PHE A 268 18.22 -16.25 4.43
N ARG A 269 19.43 -16.48 4.96
CA ARG A 269 19.80 -16.14 6.33
C ARG A 269 21.18 -15.50 6.33
N ILE A 270 21.33 -14.39 7.04
CA ILE A 270 22.58 -13.64 7.18
C ILE A 270 22.78 -13.23 8.65
N GLU A 271 24.04 -13.10 9.05
CA GLU A 271 24.46 -12.66 10.38
C GLU A 271 25.60 -11.65 10.23
N TRP A 272 25.52 -10.53 10.94
CA TRP A 272 26.46 -9.41 10.88
C TRP A 272 26.62 -8.73 12.25
N ALA A 273 27.65 -7.90 12.42
CA ALA A 273 27.90 -7.14 13.64
C ALA A 273 26.84 -6.05 13.88
N THR A 274 26.33 -5.91 15.11
CA THR A 274 25.45 -4.80 15.50
C THR A 274 26.18 -3.46 15.58
N GLU A 275 27.43 -3.49 16.03
CA GLU A 275 28.31 -2.33 16.13
C GLU A 275 29.56 -2.60 15.29
N GLU A 276 29.94 -1.65 14.42
CA GLU A 276 31.13 -1.77 13.57
C GLU A 276 32.40 -1.37 14.34
N THR A 277 32.70 -2.11 15.42
CA THR A 277 33.94 -1.96 16.20
C THR A 277 35.09 -2.75 15.56
N PRO A 278 36.36 -2.28 15.66
CA PRO A 278 37.52 -2.99 15.11
C PRO A 278 37.74 -4.40 15.67
N ASP A 279 37.28 -4.65 16.90
CA ASP A 279 37.43 -5.92 17.62
C ASP A 279 36.25 -6.89 17.40
N SER A 280 35.28 -6.53 16.54
CA SER A 280 34.12 -7.37 16.26
C SER A 280 34.51 -8.68 15.59
N SER A 281 34.05 -9.81 16.17
CA SER A 281 34.20 -11.14 15.58
C SER A 281 33.24 -11.41 14.40
N TYR A 282 32.38 -10.44 14.06
CA TYR A 282 31.37 -10.55 13.02
C TYR A 282 31.62 -9.54 11.88
N PRO A 283 31.38 -9.93 10.61
CA PRO A 283 31.50 -9.02 9.47
C PRO A 283 30.42 -7.93 9.49
N SER A 284 30.71 -6.80 8.82
CA SER A 284 29.74 -5.70 8.62
C SER A 284 28.52 -6.13 7.79
N LEU A 285 27.40 -5.42 7.92
CA LEU A 285 26.22 -5.65 7.07
C LEU A 285 26.58 -5.54 5.57
N PHE A 286 27.38 -4.53 5.21
CA PHE A 286 27.82 -4.28 3.84
C PHE A 286 28.68 -5.43 3.28
N THR A 287 29.58 -5.99 4.08
CA THR A 287 30.37 -7.18 3.73
C THR A 287 29.46 -8.38 3.45
N VAL A 288 28.49 -8.61 4.33
CA VAL A 288 27.61 -9.79 4.27
C VAL A 288 26.63 -9.74 3.10
N LEU A 289 26.03 -8.57 2.84
CA LEU A 289 25.21 -8.36 1.63
C LEU A 289 26.04 -8.67 0.37
N LYS A 290 27.27 -8.16 0.29
CA LYS A 290 28.16 -8.30 -0.87
C LYS A 290 28.60 -9.75 -1.09
N GLU A 291 29.10 -10.41 -0.05
CA GLU A 291 29.73 -11.73 -0.17
C GLU A 291 28.72 -12.88 -0.15
N GLN A 292 27.68 -12.80 0.69
CA GLN A 292 26.72 -13.88 0.86
C GLN A 292 25.50 -13.75 -0.08
N LEU A 293 24.98 -12.54 -0.29
CA LEU A 293 23.82 -12.31 -1.17
C LEU A 293 24.18 -11.81 -2.57
N GLY A 294 25.40 -11.31 -2.78
CA GLY A 294 25.80 -10.69 -4.05
C GLY A 294 25.14 -9.33 -4.28
N LEU A 295 24.76 -8.64 -3.20
CA LEU A 295 24.04 -7.37 -3.19
C LEU A 295 24.92 -6.26 -2.59
N LYS A 296 24.75 -5.01 -3.04
CA LYS A 296 25.41 -3.84 -2.46
C LYS A 296 24.39 -2.74 -2.18
N LEU A 297 24.67 -1.93 -1.16
CA LEU A 297 23.96 -0.68 -0.89
C LEU A 297 24.78 0.46 -1.48
N GLN A 298 24.32 1.01 -2.60
CA GLN A 298 24.95 2.12 -3.30
C GLN A 298 24.37 3.45 -2.78
N PRO A 299 25.17 4.38 -2.22
CA PRO A 299 24.67 5.70 -1.83
C PRO A 299 24.15 6.46 -3.05
N ALA A 300 22.92 6.98 -2.98
CA ALA A 300 22.27 7.69 -4.07
C ALA A 300 21.36 8.83 -3.57
N ALA A 301 20.89 9.65 -4.51
CA ALA A 301 19.74 10.53 -4.29
C ALA A 301 18.49 9.82 -4.84
N GLY A 302 17.42 9.81 -4.06
CA GLY A 302 16.16 9.15 -4.38
C GLY A 302 14.96 9.91 -3.84
N VAL A 303 13.75 9.48 -4.21
CA VAL A 303 12.52 10.19 -3.85
C VAL A 303 11.98 9.63 -2.54
N ILE A 304 12.13 10.40 -1.47
CA ILE A 304 11.72 10.02 -0.13
C ILE A 304 10.37 10.65 0.24
N GLU A 305 9.41 9.79 0.59
CA GLU A 305 8.16 10.24 1.20
C GLU A 305 8.46 10.93 2.54
N THR A 306 7.95 12.16 2.67
CA THR A 306 8.18 13.08 3.79
C THR A 306 6.83 13.49 4.36
N VAL A 307 6.67 13.45 5.68
CA VAL A 307 5.51 14.02 6.37
C VAL A 307 5.70 15.53 6.51
N VAL A 308 4.72 16.29 6.05
CA VAL A 308 4.65 17.75 6.21
C VAL A 308 3.52 18.05 7.18
N ILE A 309 3.85 18.62 8.34
CA ILE A 309 2.87 19.06 9.34
C ILE A 309 2.30 20.40 8.87
N ASP A 310 1.01 20.41 8.53
CA ASP A 310 0.28 21.60 8.09
C ASP A 310 -0.25 22.41 9.28
N GLN A 311 -0.67 21.71 10.33
CA GLN A 311 -1.17 22.31 11.56
C GLN A 311 -0.88 21.40 12.75
N ILE A 312 -0.40 21.98 13.85
CA ILE A 312 -0.46 21.37 15.17
C ILE A 312 -0.52 22.47 16.24
N SER A 313 -1.27 22.24 17.30
CA SER A 313 -1.50 23.17 18.41
C SER A 313 -1.16 22.50 19.74
N HIS A 314 -0.91 23.30 20.79
CA HIS A 314 -0.97 22.82 22.17
C HIS A 314 -2.32 22.12 22.45
N PRO A 315 -2.36 21.15 23.38
CA PRO A 315 -3.54 20.32 23.57
C PRO A 315 -4.74 21.14 24.07
N SER A 316 -5.94 20.75 23.64
CA SER A 316 -7.19 21.28 24.18
C SER A 316 -7.29 21.06 25.70
N ALA A 317 -8.17 21.82 26.35
CA ALA A 317 -8.60 21.48 27.70
C ALA A 317 -9.20 20.06 27.78
N ASN A 318 -9.18 19.49 28.99
CA ASN A 318 -9.73 18.18 29.33
C ASN A 318 -11.21 18.27 29.72
#